data_AF-A0A7S3V0B6-F1
#
_entry.id   AF-A0A7S3V0B6-F1
#
_cell.length_a   1.000
_cell.length_b   1.000
_cell.length_c   1.000
_cell.angle_alpha   90.00
_cell.angle_beta   90.00
_cell.angle_gamma   90.00
#
_symmetry.space_group_name_H-M   'P 1'
#
loop_
_entity.id
_entity.type
_entity.pdbx_description
1 polymer ?
#
loop_
_entity_poly.entity_id
_entity_poly.type
_entity_poly.pdbx_seq_one_letter_code
_entity_poly.pdbx_strand_id
1 'polypeptide(L)'
;MAHLITKHDPFHIHKILGVFVLLSFLYRLFNVGRYGIAFPKTENKWFSVCSVALHGVLSLSSLLLPLPKKRNFSSPMIWPEFRLHSIVFAMRHVICTIINLLQLWPTNFWANLVAKASIVLSTISLARLITENYGDKVKRTTNSMPYPRNVTKAEEKLVKNLYAQAQFHAVIQAIFEDPTASFMPILAIQAAPLLMTLVRKGKIGSYWYHRIYAISLWLPFAIYWWRFYLRTIDMGEIYWSANVARLVVLKLRFSGYNQEFAWAVGFFFLALGFEYLCPPFNHMVNNNIYYYCFFLTGYTILVSNIYFHLKSLLT
;
A
#
# COMPACT_ATOMS: atom_id res chain seq x y z
N MET A 1 3.04 -29.64 -13.64
CA MET A 1 2.53 -28.38 -13.05
C MET A 1 2.47 -28.52 -11.54
N ALA A 2 2.95 -27.55 -10.76
CA ALA A 2 2.88 -27.60 -9.30
C ALA A 2 1.46 -27.25 -8.79
N HIS A 3 0.94 -28.01 -7.83
CA HIS A 3 -0.40 -27.77 -7.25
C HIS A 3 -0.42 -26.54 -6.33
N LEU A 4 -1.57 -25.87 -6.25
CA LEU A 4 -1.76 -24.75 -5.31
C LEU A 4 -1.78 -25.25 -3.86
N ILE A 5 -2.24 -26.48 -3.65
CA ILE A 5 -2.25 -27.21 -2.36
C ILE A 5 -0.98 -28.04 -2.29
N THR A 6 -0.15 -27.84 -1.26
CA THR A 6 1.10 -28.59 -1.07
C THR A 6 1.25 -29.00 0.38
N LYS A 7 1.96 -30.10 0.65
CA LYS A 7 2.30 -30.56 2.00
C LYS A 7 3.24 -29.61 2.77
N HIS A 8 3.76 -28.56 2.12
CA HIS A 8 4.65 -27.57 2.71
C HIS A 8 3.96 -26.53 3.62
N ASP A 9 2.62 -26.56 3.71
CA ASP A 9 1.83 -25.73 4.62
C ASP A 9 1.26 -26.63 5.72
N PRO A 10 1.86 -26.65 6.93
CA PRO A 10 1.40 -27.47 8.04
C PRO A 10 -0.09 -27.20 8.32
N PHE A 11 -0.91 -28.25 8.28
CA PHE A 11 -2.38 -28.17 8.46
C PHE A 11 -3.11 -27.21 7.51
N HIS A 12 -2.47 -26.79 6.41
CA HIS A 12 -3.03 -25.83 5.44
C HIS A 12 -3.44 -24.48 6.04
N ILE A 13 -2.83 -24.08 7.16
CA ILE A 13 -3.21 -22.87 7.92
C ILE A 13 -3.06 -21.63 7.05
N HIS A 14 -1.89 -21.42 6.44
CA HIS A 14 -1.64 -20.20 5.65
C HIS A 14 -2.58 -20.13 4.45
N LYS A 15 -2.86 -21.26 3.81
CA LYS A 15 -3.78 -21.33 2.67
C LYS A 15 -5.22 -21.02 3.07
N ILE A 16 -5.71 -21.59 4.16
CA ILE A 16 -7.07 -21.35 4.67
C ILE A 16 -7.23 -19.87 5.04
N LEU A 17 -6.26 -19.29 5.76
CA LEU A 17 -6.21 -17.85 6.05
C LEU A 17 -6.23 -17.02 4.76
N GLY A 18 -5.51 -17.46 3.72
CA GLY A 18 -5.48 -16.79 2.42
C GLY A 18 -6.86 -16.70 1.78
N VAL A 19 -7.68 -17.77 1.87
CA VAL A 19 -9.06 -17.76 1.37
C VAL A 19 -9.93 -16.79 2.18
N PHE A 20 -9.85 -16.82 3.51
CA PHE A 20 -10.60 -15.89 4.36
C PHE A 20 -10.23 -14.43 4.10
N VAL A 21 -8.95 -14.13 3.91
CA VAL A 21 -8.47 -12.80 3.56
C VAL A 21 -8.96 -12.35 2.17
N LEU A 22 -9.03 -13.25 1.18
CA LEU A 22 -9.61 -12.93 -0.12
C LEU A 22 -11.10 -12.59 0.00
N LEU A 23 -11.86 -13.38 0.75
CA LEU A 23 -13.27 -13.09 1.03
C LEU A 23 -13.43 -11.78 1.80
N SER A 24 -12.55 -11.51 2.77
CA SER A 24 -12.48 -10.23 3.49
C SER A 24 -12.29 -9.07 2.52
N PHE A 25 -11.34 -9.14 1.58
CA PHE A 25 -11.18 -8.08 0.57
C PHE A 25 -12.42 -7.90 -0.31
N LEU A 26 -13.03 -8.98 -0.79
CA LEU A 26 -14.24 -8.90 -1.62
C LEU A 26 -15.39 -8.22 -0.86
N TYR A 27 -15.58 -8.60 0.40
CA TYR A 27 -16.58 -7.99 1.28
C TYR A 27 -16.30 -6.49 1.53
N ARG A 28 -15.05 -6.12 1.83
CA ARG A 28 -14.67 -4.72 2.05
C ARG A 28 -14.81 -3.86 0.80
N LEU A 29 -14.47 -4.40 -0.38
CA LEU A 29 -14.65 -3.73 -1.67
C LEU A 29 -16.14 -3.57 -2.02
N PHE A 30 -16.96 -4.58 -1.74
CA PHE A 30 -18.41 -4.47 -1.87
C PHE A 30 -18.97 -3.34 -0.99
N ASN A 31 -18.55 -3.25 0.28
CA ASN A 31 -18.94 -2.17 1.18
C ASN A 31 -18.52 -0.79 0.66
N VAL A 32 -17.31 -0.66 0.11
CA VAL A 32 -16.88 0.60 -0.55
C VAL A 32 -17.77 0.94 -1.73
N GLY A 33 -18.11 -0.02 -2.59
CA GLY A 33 -19.01 0.20 -3.71
C GLY A 33 -20.41 0.65 -3.26
N ARG A 34 -20.94 0.03 -2.21
CA ARG A 34 -22.32 0.24 -1.73
C ARG A 34 -22.50 1.45 -0.82
N TYR A 35 -21.53 1.72 0.05
CA TYR A 35 -21.61 2.70 1.14
C TYR A 35 -20.51 3.78 1.06
N GLY A 36 -19.56 3.66 0.14
CA GLY A 36 -18.41 4.56 0.06
C GLY A 36 -17.41 4.39 1.20
N ILE A 37 -17.48 3.33 2.00
CA ILE A 37 -16.52 3.02 3.08
C ILE A 37 -16.40 1.50 3.25
N ALA A 38 -15.21 1.01 3.59
CA ALA A 38 -14.97 -0.43 3.79
C ALA A 38 -15.56 -0.95 5.10
N PHE A 39 -15.73 -0.06 6.08
CA PHE A 39 -16.19 -0.36 7.44
C PHE A 39 -17.39 0.53 7.79
N PRO A 40 -18.61 0.15 7.38
CA PRO A 40 -19.82 0.90 7.70
C PRO A 40 -20.04 1.00 9.22
N LYS A 41 -20.55 2.14 9.70
CA LYS A 41 -20.86 2.34 11.13
C LYS A 41 -21.91 1.36 11.67
N THR A 42 -22.72 0.78 10.79
CA THR A 42 -23.73 -0.23 11.12
C THR A 42 -23.14 -1.62 11.33
N GLU A 43 -21.89 -1.87 10.92
CA GLU A 43 -21.22 -3.14 11.10
C GLU A 43 -20.77 -3.33 12.56
N ASN A 44 -20.83 -4.57 13.06
CA ASN A 44 -20.27 -4.89 14.36
C ASN A 44 -18.76 -4.60 14.39
N LYS A 45 -18.35 -3.72 15.31
CA LYS A 45 -16.95 -3.27 15.44
C LYS A 45 -15.96 -4.44 15.64
N TRP A 46 -16.32 -5.44 16.42
CA TRP A 46 -15.44 -6.61 16.66
C TRP A 46 -15.32 -7.49 15.43
N PHE A 47 -16.39 -7.64 14.66
CA PHE A 47 -16.30 -8.29 13.36
C PHE A 47 -15.32 -7.56 12.43
N SER A 48 -15.37 -6.22 12.38
CA SER A 48 -14.40 -5.40 11.62
C SER A 48 -12.95 -5.65 12.08
N VAL A 49 -12.71 -5.59 13.39
CA VAL A 49 -11.37 -5.78 13.98
C VAL A 49 -10.85 -7.19 13.70
N CYS A 50 -11.66 -8.23 13.92
CA CYS A 50 -11.27 -9.62 13.63
C CYS A 50 -11.01 -9.83 12.14
N SER A 51 -11.85 -9.28 11.27
CA SER A 51 -11.67 -9.31 9.81
C SER A 51 -10.34 -8.70 9.38
N VAL A 52 -9.92 -7.58 10.00
CA VAL A 52 -8.61 -6.94 9.74
C VAL A 52 -7.46 -7.75 10.35
N ALA A 53 -7.62 -8.26 11.57
CA ALA A 53 -6.60 -9.06 12.26
C ALA A 53 -6.22 -10.32 11.46
N LEU A 54 -7.16 -10.93 10.75
CA LEU A 54 -6.88 -12.07 9.85
C LEU A 54 -5.80 -11.74 8.80
N HIS A 55 -5.72 -10.50 8.31
CA HIS A 55 -4.66 -10.10 7.39
C HIS A 55 -3.29 -10.09 8.08
N GLY A 56 -3.21 -9.69 9.35
CA GLY A 56 -1.99 -9.77 10.14
C GLY A 56 -1.55 -11.21 10.39
N VAL A 57 -2.49 -12.07 10.80
CA VAL A 57 -2.24 -13.51 11.01
C VAL A 57 -1.81 -14.20 9.72
N LEU A 58 -2.42 -13.85 8.58
CA LEU A 58 -1.98 -14.33 7.26
C LEU A 58 -0.52 -13.94 6.98
N SER A 59 -0.16 -12.67 7.20
CA SER A 59 1.21 -12.21 6.97
C SER A 59 2.21 -12.96 7.85
N LEU A 60 1.92 -13.11 9.14
CA LEU A 60 2.78 -13.82 10.10
C LEU A 60 2.89 -15.32 9.80
N SER A 61 1.79 -15.98 9.40
CA SER A 61 1.81 -17.40 9.06
C SER A 61 2.72 -17.74 7.86
N SER A 62 3.10 -16.74 7.03
CA SER A 62 4.09 -16.95 5.96
C SER A 62 5.49 -17.33 6.46
N LEU A 63 5.79 -17.11 7.75
CA LEU A 63 7.03 -17.56 8.39
C LEU A 63 7.11 -19.08 8.52
N LEU A 64 5.97 -19.76 8.56
CA LEU A 64 5.89 -21.23 8.60
C LEU A 64 6.29 -21.87 7.27
N LEU A 65 6.27 -21.10 6.18
CA LEU A 65 6.53 -21.61 4.84
C LEU A 65 8.04 -21.61 4.53
N PRO A 66 8.57 -22.72 3.98
CA PRO A 66 9.97 -22.78 3.56
C PRO A 66 10.21 -21.87 2.35
N LEU A 67 11.36 -21.18 2.36
CA LEU A 67 11.82 -20.35 1.24
C LEU A 67 12.99 -21.03 0.49
N PRO A 68 13.15 -20.77 -0.81
CA PRO A 68 14.32 -21.25 -1.56
C PRO A 68 15.63 -20.69 -0.97
N LYS A 69 16.67 -21.53 -0.85
CA LYS A 69 17.98 -21.11 -0.33
C LYS A 69 18.79 -20.28 -1.32
N LYS A 70 18.64 -20.52 -2.63
CA LYS A 70 19.41 -19.85 -3.69
C LYS A 70 18.56 -18.83 -4.44
N ARG A 71 19.09 -17.61 -4.62
CA ARG A 71 18.45 -16.53 -5.39
C ARG A 71 18.30 -16.92 -6.86
N ASN A 72 17.07 -16.86 -7.37
CA ASN A 72 16.75 -16.93 -8.79
C ASN A 72 16.25 -15.56 -9.25
N PHE A 73 16.95 -14.98 -10.22
CA PHE A 73 16.65 -13.68 -10.79
C PHE A 73 15.88 -13.76 -12.12
N SER A 74 15.53 -14.96 -12.60
CA SER A 74 14.82 -15.14 -13.88
C SER A 74 13.30 -14.96 -13.76
N SER A 75 12.73 -15.12 -12.56
CA SER A 75 11.30 -14.92 -12.30
C SER A 75 11.03 -14.19 -10.99
N PRO A 76 9.92 -13.44 -10.86
CA PRO A 76 9.48 -12.87 -9.59
C PRO A 76 9.31 -13.97 -8.54
N MET A 77 10.07 -13.89 -7.46
CA MET A 77 10.07 -14.89 -6.40
C MET A 77 10.26 -14.26 -5.02
N ILE A 78 9.64 -14.88 -4.02
CA ILE A 78 9.71 -14.46 -2.62
C ILE A 78 11.07 -14.86 -2.03
N TRP A 79 11.79 -13.86 -1.52
CA TRP A 79 13.04 -14.01 -0.76
C TRP A 79 12.84 -13.65 0.72
N PRO A 80 13.77 -14.01 1.62
CA PRO A 80 13.68 -13.64 3.03
C PRO A 80 13.48 -12.13 3.25
N GLU A 81 14.26 -11.29 2.55
CA GLU A 81 14.11 -9.81 2.59
C GLU A 81 12.69 -9.38 2.21
N PHE A 82 12.19 -9.84 1.05
CA PHE A 82 10.86 -9.48 0.58
C PHE A 82 9.74 -9.96 1.52
N ARG A 83 9.85 -11.19 2.03
CA ARG A 83 8.87 -11.74 2.98
C ARG A 83 8.78 -10.87 4.23
N LEU A 84 9.91 -10.55 4.85
CA LEU A 84 9.94 -9.77 6.07
C LEU A 84 9.47 -8.32 5.83
N HIS A 85 9.84 -7.69 4.71
CA HIS A 85 9.28 -6.39 4.32
C HIS A 85 7.77 -6.43 4.16
N SER A 86 7.25 -7.43 3.44
CA SER A 86 5.80 -7.59 3.24
C SER A 86 5.06 -7.75 4.58
N ILE A 87 5.61 -8.53 5.53
CA ILE A 87 5.05 -8.65 6.88
C ILE A 87 5.03 -7.31 7.59
N VAL A 88 6.17 -6.62 7.69
CA VAL A 88 6.27 -5.34 8.43
C VAL A 88 5.33 -4.30 7.84
N PHE A 89 5.27 -4.17 6.52
CA PHE A 89 4.38 -3.21 5.86
C PHE A 89 2.91 -3.57 6.03
N ALA A 90 2.54 -4.85 5.93
CA ALA A 90 1.16 -5.29 6.20
C ALA A 90 0.77 -5.03 7.66
N MET A 91 1.65 -5.35 8.61
CA MET A 91 1.39 -5.15 10.04
C MET A 91 1.21 -3.68 10.40
N ARG A 92 1.97 -2.75 9.80
CA ARG A 92 1.74 -1.30 9.96
C ARG A 92 0.29 -0.94 9.64
N HIS A 93 -0.20 -1.38 8.48
CA HIS A 93 -1.57 -1.08 8.04
C HIS A 93 -2.64 -1.80 8.87
N VAL A 94 -2.40 -3.05 9.27
CA VAL A 94 -3.30 -3.78 10.18
C VAL A 94 -3.44 -3.06 11.52
N ILE A 95 -2.31 -2.67 12.13
CA ILE A 95 -2.29 -1.95 13.41
C ILE A 95 -3.02 -0.63 13.29
N CYS A 96 -2.67 0.20 12.31
CA CYS A 96 -3.34 1.49 12.12
C CYS A 96 -4.84 1.36 11.83
N THR A 97 -5.25 0.36 11.06
CA THR A 97 -6.67 0.12 10.80
C THR A 97 -7.41 -0.27 12.07
N ILE A 98 -6.83 -1.12 12.91
CA ILE A 98 -7.41 -1.48 14.20
C ILE A 98 -7.50 -0.26 15.13
N ILE A 99 -6.45 0.56 15.19
CA ILE A 99 -6.46 1.82 15.95
C ILE A 99 -7.58 2.73 15.46
N ASN A 100 -7.78 2.87 14.14
CA ASN A 100 -8.88 3.64 13.55
C ASN A 100 -10.26 3.07 13.92
N LEU A 101 -10.46 1.75 13.79
CA LEU A 101 -11.73 1.08 14.13
C LEU A 101 -12.10 1.20 15.61
N LEU A 102 -11.09 1.16 16.48
CA LEU A 102 -11.25 1.27 17.92
C LEU A 102 -11.19 2.73 18.43
N GLN A 103 -10.89 3.69 17.54
CA GLN A 103 -10.73 5.11 17.88
C GLN A 103 -9.67 5.35 18.97
N LEU A 104 -8.52 4.67 18.84
CA LEU A 104 -7.44 4.69 19.84
C LEU A 104 -6.35 5.73 19.56
N TRP A 105 -6.50 6.56 18.53
CA TRP A 105 -5.58 7.68 18.34
C TRP A 105 -5.71 8.68 19.49
N PRO A 106 -4.59 9.23 20.00
CA PRO A 106 -4.65 10.29 21.00
C PRO A 106 -5.43 11.50 20.47
N THR A 107 -6.23 12.12 21.33
CA THR A 107 -6.97 13.35 21.00
C THR A 107 -6.09 14.60 21.07
N ASN A 108 -5.06 14.59 21.92
CA ASN A 108 -4.07 15.66 21.97
C ASN A 108 -3.23 15.66 20.69
N PHE A 109 -3.17 16.80 20.01
CA PHE A 109 -2.47 16.98 18.74
C PHE A 109 -1.02 16.46 18.76
N TRP A 110 -0.24 16.85 19.78
CA TRP A 110 1.17 16.46 19.88
C TRP A 110 1.32 14.96 20.17
N ALA A 111 0.50 14.41 21.06
CA ALA A 111 0.49 12.98 21.33
C ALA A 111 0.09 12.17 20.08
N ASN A 112 -0.88 12.65 19.31
CA ASN A 112 -1.34 12.04 18.06
C ASN A 112 -0.22 12.02 17.02
N LEU A 113 0.45 13.16 16.82
CA LEU A 113 1.58 13.30 15.91
C LEU A 113 2.72 12.36 16.29
N VAL A 114 3.10 12.32 17.58
CA VAL A 114 4.16 11.44 18.09
C VAL A 114 3.78 9.96 17.89
N ALA A 115 2.53 9.58 18.15
CA ALA A 115 2.07 8.20 17.93
C ALA A 115 2.17 7.77 16.46
N LYS A 116 1.68 8.62 15.53
CA LYS A 116 1.75 8.38 14.08
C LYS A 116 3.20 8.31 13.59
N ALA A 117 4.04 9.25 14.01
CA ALA A 117 5.47 9.27 13.68
C ALA A 117 6.18 8.01 14.20
N SER A 118 5.88 7.58 15.43
CA SER A 118 6.49 6.39 16.04
C SER A 118 6.20 5.12 15.23
N ILE A 119 4.96 4.94 14.77
CA ILE A 119 4.59 3.77 13.95
C ILE A 119 5.34 3.77 12.61
N VAL A 120 5.47 4.93 11.95
CA VAL A 120 6.15 5.01 10.66
C VAL A 120 7.67 4.87 10.81
N LEU A 121 8.29 5.56 11.77
CA LEU A 121 9.73 5.51 12.00
C LEU A 121 10.17 4.12 12.47
N SER A 122 9.40 3.45 13.33
CA SER A 122 9.66 2.04 13.69
C SER A 122 9.55 1.11 12.48
N THR A 123 8.54 1.29 11.62
CA THR A 123 8.39 0.53 10.38
C THR A 123 9.59 0.70 9.45
N ILE A 124 10.08 1.94 9.28
CA ILE A 124 11.24 2.25 8.43
C ILE A 124 12.51 1.63 9.02
N SER A 125 12.70 1.77 10.33
CA SER A 125 13.85 1.22 11.05
C SER A 125 13.90 -0.31 10.94
N LEU A 126 12.76 -0.98 11.12
CA LEU A 126 12.65 -2.43 10.93
C LEU A 126 12.93 -2.84 9.48
N ALA A 127 12.40 -2.11 8.50
CA ALA A 127 12.66 -2.40 7.08
C ALA A 127 14.15 -2.25 6.72
N ARG A 128 14.84 -1.27 7.31
CA ARG A 128 16.27 -1.08 7.18
C ARG A 128 17.05 -2.25 7.78
N LEU A 129 16.75 -2.64 9.02
CA LEU A 129 17.37 -3.80 9.67
C LEU A 129 17.20 -5.08 8.84
N ILE A 130 16.01 -5.29 8.27
CA ILE A 130 15.76 -6.42 7.36
C ILE A 130 16.68 -6.35 6.13
N THR A 131 16.82 -5.17 5.52
CA THR A 131 17.65 -4.95 4.34
C THR A 131 19.15 -5.07 4.62
N GLU A 132 19.61 -4.72 5.81
CA GLU A 132 21.00 -4.90 6.26
C GLU A 132 21.34 -6.37 6.49
N ASN A 133 20.41 -7.15 7.07
CA ASN A 133 20.63 -8.55 7.41
C ASN A 133 20.34 -9.54 6.26
N TYR A 134 19.34 -9.25 5.43
CA TYR A 134 18.85 -10.20 4.40
C TYR A 134 18.94 -9.65 2.97
N GLY A 135 19.25 -8.37 2.80
CA GLY A 135 19.36 -7.75 1.50
C GLY A 135 20.64 -8.14 0.77
N ASP A 136 20.55 -8.25 -0.55
CA ASP A 136 21.71 -8.49 -1.40
C ASP A 136 22.41 -7.17 -1.70
N LYS A 137 23.73 -7.15 -1.50
CA LYS A 137 24.58 -5.95 -1.62
C LYS A 137 24.76 -5.49 -3.07
N VAL A 138 24.46 -6.35 -4.05
CA VAL A 138 24.64 -6.10 -5.49
C VAL A 138 23.29 -5.93 -6.21
N LYS A 139 22.27 -6.73 -5.88
CA LYS A 139 20.94 -6.69 -6.51
C LYS A 139 19.81 -6.69 -5.47
N ARG A 140 19.28 -5.50 -5.16
CA ARG A 140 18.13 -5.34 -4.24
C ARG A 140 16.85 -5.94 -4.83
N THR A 141 16.13 -6.69 -4.00
CA THR A 141 15.05 -7.61 -4.41
C THR A 141 13.90 -6.98 -5.21
N THR A 142 13.47 -5.76 -4.86
CA THR A 142 12.41 -5.03 -5.59
C THR A 142 12.94 -4.27 -6.80
N ASN A 143 14.20 -3.83 -6.79
CA ASN A 143 14.84 -3.15 -7.91
C ASN A 143 15.25 -4.14 -9.02
N SER A 144 15.48 -5.40 -8.67
CA SER A 144 15.91 -6.44 -9.61
C SER A 144 14.80 -7.43 -9.99
N MET A 145 13.53 -7.07 -9.83
CA MET A 145 12.44 -7.92 -10.33
C MET A 145 12.55 -8.08 -11.85
N PRO A 146 12.47 -9.31 -12.38
CA PRO A 146 12.64 -9.54 -13.80
C PRO A 146 11.38 -9.12 -14.57
N TYR A 147 11.58 -8.21 -15.52
CA TYR A 147 10.56 -7.76 -16.45
C TYR A 147 10.52 -8.65 -17.70
N PRO A 148 9.38 -8.71 -18.41
CA PRO A 148 9.31 -9.33 -19.73
C PRO A 148 10.35 -8.77 -20.70
N ARG A 149 10.83 -9.59 -21.66
CA ARG A 149 11.90 -9.21 -22.60
C ARG A 149 11.52 -8.05 -23.54
N ASN A 150 10.24 -7.82 -23.77
CA ASN A 150 9.72 -6.74 -24.60
C ASN A 150 9.65 -5.39 -23.89
N VAL A 151 9.91 -5.32 -22.57
CA VAL A 151 9.85 -4.05 -21.83
C VAL A 151 11.20 -3.32 -21.92
N THR A 152 11.16 -2.08 -22.42
CA THR A 152 12.33 -1.21 -22.53
C THR A 152 12.80 -0.71 -21.16
N LYS A 153 14.05 -0.23 -21.08
CA LYS A 153 14.60 0.35 -19.83
C LYS A 153 13.86 1.62 -19.38
N ALA A 154 13.32 2.39 -20.32
CA ALA A 154 12.53 3.58 -20.00
C ALA A 154 11.21 3.18 -19.32
N GLU A 155 10.52 2.16 -19.84
CA GLU A 155 9.29 1.63 -19.27
C GLU A 155 9.54 1.00 -17.90
N GLU A 156 10.62 0.20 -17.76
CA GLU A 156 11.05 -0.36 -16.48
C GLU A 156 11.22 0.74 -15.41
N LYS A 157 11.85 1.87 -15.78
CA LYS A 157 12.02 3.03 -14.90
C LYS A 157 10.69 3.67 -14.52
N LEU A 158 9.74 3.79 -15.46
CA LEU A 158 8.41 4.32 -15.18
C LEU A 158 7.64 3.43 -14.19
N VAL A 159 7.66 2.10 -14.39
CA VAL A 159 7.00 1.15 -13.46
C VAL A 159 7.62 1.25 -12.07
N LYS A 160 8.96 1.31 -11.97
CA LYS A 160 9.65 1.46 -10.69
C LYS A 160 9.30 2.76 -9.98
N ASN A 161 9.19 3.87 -10.72
CA ASN A 161 8.77 5.15 -10.16
C ASN A 161 7.34 5.08 -9.62
N LEU A 162 6.43 4.43 -10.33
CA LEU A 162 5.06 4.21 -9.87
C LEU A 162 5.01 3.38 -8.58
N TYR A 163 5.78 2.29 -8.52
CA TYR A 163 5.85 1.45 -7.33
C TYR A 163 6.41 2.23 -6.13
N ALA A 164 7.45 3.05 -6.34
CA ALA A 164 7.99 3.92 -5.31
C ALA A 164 6.94 4.93 -4.83
N GLN A 165 6.26 5.64 -5.74
CA GLN A 165 5.21 6.60 -5.38
C GLN A 165 4.09 5.94 -4.57
N ALA A 166 3.63 4.76 -4.98
CA ALA A 166 2.61 4.01 -4.26
C ALA A 166 3.07 3.61 -2.85
N GLN A 167 4.35 3.28 -2.65
CA GLN A 167 4.91 2.99 -1.33
C GLN A 167 4.89 4.21 -0.39
N PHE A 168 5.25 5.40 -0.88
CA PHE A 168 5.17 6.64 -0.09
C PHE A 168 3.72 6.98 0.25
N HIS A 169 2.82 6.83 -0.71
CA HIS A 169 1.41 7.11 -0.49
C HIS A 169 0.78 6.12 0.50
N ALA A 170 1.15 4.83 0.45
CA ALA A 170 0.71 3.85 1.44
C ALA A 170 1.13 4.23 2.87
N VAL A 171 2.32 4.80 3.09
CA VAL A 171 2.74 5.25 4.42
C VAL A 171 1.81 6.34 4.96
N ILE A 172 1.41 7.31 4.14
CA ILE A 172 0.42 8.33 4.53
C ILE A 172 -0.92 7.70 4.86
N GLN A 173 -1.41 6.82 3.99
CA GLN A 173 -2.71 6.19 4.20
C GLN A 173 -2.75 5.39 5.50
N ALA A 174 -1.62 4.85 5.96
CA ALA A 174 -1.53 4.17 7.25
C ALA A 174 -1.81 5.11 8.43
N ILE A 175 -1.40 6.38 8.37
CA ILE A 175 -1.53 7.33 9.49
C ILE A 175 -2.75 8.25 9.35
N PHE A 176 -3.55 8.04 8.32
CA PHE A 176 -4.80 8.75 8.12
C PHE A 176 -5.86 8.22 9.09
N GLU A 177 -6.66 9.10 9.70
CA GLU A 177 -7.68 8.72 10.69
C GLU A 177 -8.95 8.16 10.05
N ASP A 178 -8.78 7.31 9.05
CA ASP A 178 -9.85 6.63 8.33
C ASP A 178 -9.49 5.14 8.18
N PRO A 179 -10.34 4.22 8.66
CA PRO A 179 -10.03 2.79 8.60
C PRO A 179 -10.01 2.25 7.17
N THR A 180 -10.77 2.84 6.23
CA THR A 180 -10.73 2.42 4.82
C THR A 180 -9.38 2.77 4.21
N ALA A 181 -8.87 3.98 4.50
CA ALA A 181 -7.60 4.47 4.04
C ALA A 181 -6.45 3.59 4.51
N SER A 182 -6.39 3.31 5.81
CA SER A 182 -5.34 2.49 6.38
C SER A 182 -5.43 1.03 5.94
N PHE A 183 -6.61 0.52 5.55
CA PHE A 183 -6.80 -0.87 5.14
C PHE A 183 -6.42 -1.13 3.67
N MET A 184 -6.79 -0.26 2.74
CA MET A 184 -6.72 -0.56 1.31
C MET A 184 -5.32 -0.92 0.78
N PRO A 185 -4.22 -0.30 1.25
CA PRO A 185 -2.87 -0.69 0.82
C PRO A 185 -2.48 -2.13 1.15
N ILE A 186 -3.13 -2.77 2.14
CA ILE A 186 -2.89 -4.19 2.47
C ILE A 186 -3.14 -5.06 1.23
N LEU A 187 -4.09 -4.69 0.37
CA LEU A 187 -4.38 -5.43 -0.86
C LEU A 187 -3.14 -5.55 -1.75
N ALA A 188 -2.48 -4.44 -2.05
CA ALA A 188 -1.28 -4.47 -2.88
C ALA A 188 -0.13 -5.24 -2.17
N ILE A 189 0.04 -5.00 -0.87
CA ILE A 189 1.10 -5.64 -0.06
C ILE A 189 0.95 -7.17 -0.05
N GLN A 190 -0.28 -7.69 0.07
CA GLN A 190 -0.56 -9.13 0.10
C GLN A 190 -0.74 -9.74 -1.29
N ALA A 191 -1.18 -8.96 -2.29
CA ALA A 191 -1.26 -9.41 -3.67
C ALA A 191 0.13 -9.72 -4.24
N ALA A 192 1.17 -8.95 -3.89
CA ALA A 192 2.52 -9.19 -4.38
C ALA A 192 3.06 -10.61 -4.09
N PRO A 193 3.11 -11.13 -2.85
CA PRO A 193 3.53 -12.49 -2.57
C PRO A 193 2.59 -13.55 -3.16
N LEU A 194 1.26 -13.30 -3.22
CA LEU A 194 0.33 -14.20 -3.89
C LEU A 194 0.68 -14.36 -5.37
N LEU A 195 0.88 -13.25 -6.09
CA LEU A 195 1.23 -13.24 -7.51
C LEU A 195 2.61 -13.88 -7.75
N MET A 196 3.61 -13.64 -6.90
CA MET A 196 4.91 -14.35 -6.99
C MET A 196 4.74 -15.86 -6.80
N THR A 197 3.84 -16.28 -5.92
CA THR A 197 3.54 -17.70 -5.72
C THR A 197 2.88 -18.31 -6.96
N LEU A 198 1.98 -17.58 -7.62
CA LEU A 198 1.37 -18.01 -8.88
C LEU A 198 2.39 -18.11 -10.01
N VAL A 199 3.33 -17.16 -10.12
CA VAL A 199 4.43 -17.22 -11.08
C VAL A 199 5.31 -18.45 -10.82
N ARG A 200 5.73 -18.66 -9.56
CA ARG A 200 6.54 -19.82 -9.17
C ARG A 200 5.86 -21.15 -9.50
N LYS A 201 4.53 -21.22 -9.39
CA LYS A 201 3.74 -22.42 -9.71
C LYS A 201 3.42 -22.56 -11.20
N GLY A 202 3.90 -21.64 -12.04
CA GLY A 202 3.67 -21.63 -13.48
C GLY A 202 2.21 -21.38 -13.85
N LYS A 203 1.44 -20.70 -12.98
CA LYS A 203 0.03 -20.36 -13.23
C LYS A 203 -0.13 -19.04 -14.00
N ILE A 204 0.82 -18.12 -13.83
CA ILE A 204 0.91 -16.87 -14.59
C ILE A 204 2.39 -16.58 -14.91
N GLY A 205 2.66 -15.73 -15.90
CA GLY A 205 4.01 -15.23 -16.20
C GLY A 205 4.33 -13.90 -15.50
N SER A 206 5.59 -13.45 -15.59
CA SER A 206 6.04 -12.14 -15.06
C SER A 206 5.25 -10.97 -15.65
N TYR A 207 4.79 -11.12 -16.90
CA TYR A 207 3.91 -10.16 -17.56
C TYR A 207 2.62 -9.90 -16.76
N TRP A 208 1.88 -10.96 -16.44
CA TRP A 208 0.64 -10.88 -15.67
C TRP A 208 0.87 -10.46 -14.23
N TYR A 209 2.01 -10.84 -13.64
CA TYR A 209 2.45 -10.36 -12.32
C TYR A 209 2.45 -8.82 -12.26
N HIS A 210 3.17 -8.16 -13.18
CA HIS A 210 3.29 -6.69 -13.15
C HIS A 210 1.95 -5.99 -13.41
N ARG A 211 1.12 -6.52 -14.31
CA ARG A 211 -0.21 -5.94 -14.61
C ARG A 211 -1.15 -6.00 -13.41
N ILE A 212 -1.33 -7.19 -12.83
CA ILE A 212 -2.26 -7.36 -11.70
C ILE A 212 -1.74 -6.60 -10.48
N TYR A 213 -0.43 -6.61 -10.25
CA TYR A 213 0.17 -5.86 -9.14
C TYR A 213 0.05 -4.34 -9.32
N ALA A 214 0.20 -3.82 -10.55
CA ALA A 214 -0.04 -2.40 -10.79
C ALA A 214 -1.50 -2.02 -10.54
N ILE A 215 -2.46 -2.85 -10.97
CA ILE A 215 -3.89 -2.63 -10.68
C ILE A 215 -4.13 -2.59 -9.16
N SER A 216 -3.53 -3.50 -8.39
CA SER A 216 -3.70 -3.49 -6.93
C SER A 216 -3.06 -2.29 -6.25
N LEU A 217 -1.95 -1.75 -6.78
CA LEU A 217 -1.37 -0.48 -6.32
C LEU A 217 -2.23 0.74 -6.66
N TRP A 218 -2.96 0.69 -7.78
CA TRP A 218 -3.87 1.76 -8.22
C TRP A 218 -5.21 1.77 -7.49
N LEU A 219 -5.70 0.60 -7.07
CA LEU A 219 -7.03 0.47 -6.50
C LEU A 219 -7.29 1.39 -5.30
N PRO A 220 -6.38 1.59 -4.33
CA PRO A 220 -6.57 2.55 -3.25
C PRO A 220 -6.88 3.96 -3.76
N PHE A 221 -6.20 4.43 -4.81
CA PHE A 221 -6.45 5.74 -5.41
C PHE A 221 -7.84 5.82 -6.04
N ALA A 222 -8.24 4.79 -6.80
CA ALA A 222 -9.57 4.72 -7.39
C ALA A 222 -10.68 4.74 -6.32
N ILE A 223 -10.44 4.07 -5.19
CA ILE A 223 -11.34 4.08 -4.05
C ILE A 223 -11.49 5.49 -3.48
N TYR A 224 -10.40 6.26 -3.28
CA TYR A 224 -10.54 7.64 -2.80
C TYR A 224 -11.34 8.52 -3.76
N TRP A 225 -11.13 8.38 -5.07
CA TRP A 225 -11.92 9.09 -6.06
C TRP A 225 -13.40 8.75 -5.96
N TRP A 226 -13.72 7.46 -5.82
CA TRP A 226 -15.08 7.00 -5.63
C TRP A 226 -15.71 7.55 -4.34
N ARG A 227 -14.96 7.54 -3.24
CA ARG A 227 -15.40 8.09 -1.95
C ARG A 227 -15.62 9.58 -1.99
N PHE A 228 -14.77 10.30 -2.70
CA PHE A 228 -14.94 11.73 -2.93
C PHE A 228 -16.21 12.02 -3.73
N TYR A 229 -16.45 11.28 -4.82
CA TYR A 229 -17.69 11.37 -5.59
C TYR A 229 -18.93 11.13 -4.72
N LEU A 230 -18.86 10.16 -3.81
CA LEU A 230 -19.92 9.87 -2.83
C LEU A 230 -19.93 10.80 -1.61
N ARG A 231 -19.00 11.77 -1.53
CA ARG A 231 -18.84 12.71 -0.40
C ARG A 231 -18.68 12.01 0.96
N THR A 232 -17.99 10.87 0.99
CA THR A 232 -17.69 10.10 2.22
C THR A 232 -16.27 10.33 2.75
N ILE A 233 -15.54 11.29 2.18
CA ILE A 233 -14.22 11.71 2.63
C ILE A 233 -13.93 13.16 2.24
N ASP A 234 -13.21 13.87 3.10
CA ASP A 234 -12.77 15.23 2.85
C ASP A 234 -11.44 15.25 2.08
N MET A 235 -11.39 15.99 0.97
CA MET A 235 -10.25 15.97 0.05
C MET A 235 -9.07 16.81 0.50
N GLY A 236 -9.26 17.82 1.36
CA GLY A 236 -8.14 18.65 1.83
C GLY A 236 -7.09 17.82 2.52
N GLU A 237 -7.51 16.90 3.38
CA GLU A 237 -6.62 16.01 4.11
C GLU A 237 -5.89 15.02 3.19
N ILE A 238 -6.58 14.42 2.22
CA ILE A 238 -5.97 13.49 1.25
C ILE A 238 -5.01 14.25 0.33
N TYR A 239 -5.43 15.39 -0.21
CA TYR A 239 -4.65 16.17 -1.15
C TYR A 239 -3.40 16.72 -0.49
N TRP A 240 -3.53 17.36 0.67
CA TRP A 240 -2.38 17.89 1.38
C TRP A 240 -1.39 16.78 1.72
N SER A 241 -1.88 15.68 2.27
CA SER A 241 -1.01 14.57 2.64
C SER A 241 -0.30 13.94 1.44
N ALA A 242 -1.01 13.70 0.33
CA ALA A 242 -0.42 13.21 -0.91
C ALA A 242 0.65 14.16 -1.49
N ASN A 243 0.44 15.48 -1.41
CA ASN A 243 1.42 16.46 -1.84
C ASN A 243 2.65 16.51 -0.93
N VAL A 244 2.49 16.35 0.39
CA VAL A 244 3.64 16.30 1.30
C VAL A 244 4.52 15.08 1.02
N ALA A 245 3.97 13.88 0.83
CA ALA A 245 4.80 12.73 0.41
C ALA A 245 5.50 12.98 -0.92
N ARG A 246 4.80 13.59 -1.89
CA ARG A 246 5.33 13.75 -3.24
C ARG A 246 6.35 14.88 -3.37
N LEU A 247 6.10 16.02 -2.74
CA LEU A 247 6.88 17.24 -2.93
C LEU A 247 7.98 17.39 -1.88
N VAL A 248 7.77 16.87 -0.66
CA VAL A 248 8.75 16.96 0.42
C VAL A 248 9.54 15.66 0.52
N VAL A 249 8.88 14.54 0.86
CA VAL A 249 9.58 13.29 1.16
C VAL A 249 10.31 12.75 -0.08
N LEU A 250 9.62 12.62 -1.21
CA LEU A 250 10.23 12.13 -2.45
C LEU A 250 11.35 13.03 -2.96
N LYS A 251 11.20 14.36 -2.87
CA LYS A 251 12.24 15.31 -3.27
C LYS A 251 13.49 15.17 -2.40
N LEU A 252 13.32 15.13 -1.08
CA LEU A 252 14.44 14.90 -0.14
C LEU A 252 15.13 13.56 -0.41
N ARG A 253 14.36 12.50 -0.71
CA ARG A 253 14.93 11.19 -1.08
C ARG A 253 15.74 11.25 -2.37
N PHE A 254 15.26 11.95 -3.39
CA PHE A 254 16.00 12.14 -4.64
C PHE A 254 17.20 13.07 -4.50
N SER A 255 17.20 13.97 -3.52
CA SER A 255 18.36 14.80 -3.15
C SER A 255 19.40 14.06 -2.27
N GLY A 256 19.21 12.77 -1.99
CA GLY A 256 20.20 11.94 -1.29
C GLY A 256 20.04 11.87 0.24
N TYR A 257 19.02 12.51 0.81
CA TYR A 257 18.77 12.43 2.26
C TYR A 257 18.30 11.03 2.67
N ASN A 258 18.66 10.61 3.89
CA ASN A 258 18.20 9.33 4.44
C ASN A 258 16.66 9.31 4.63
N GLN A 259 16.10 8.11 4.75
CA GLN A 259 14.65 7.94 4.71
C GLN A 259 13.97 8.44 5.99
N GLU A 260 14.64 8.26 7.11
CA GLU A 260 14.22 8.67 8.45
C GLU A 260 14.09 10.20 8.52
N PHE A 261 15.10 10.94 8.05
CA PHE A 261 15.08 12.39 7.97
C PHE A 261 13.99 12.89 7.01
N ALA A 262 13.90 12.30 5.82
CA ALA A 262 12.89 12.70 4.84
C ALA A 262 11.47 12.56 5.40
N TRP A 263 11.19 11.47 6.14
CA TRP A 263 9.90 11.27 6.79
C TRP A 263 9.71 12.15 8.02
N ALA A 264 10.73 12.39 8.85
CA ALA A 264 10.63 13.32 9.98
C ALA A 264 10.23 14.73 9.52
N VAL A 265 10.88 15.25 8.47
CA VAL A 265 10.51 16.52 7.84
C VAL A 265 9.12 16.43 7.21
N GLY A 266 8.81 15.32 6.51
CA GLY A 266 7.48 15.08 5.95
C GLY A 266 6.37 15.14 7.01
N PHE A 267 6.57 14.55 8.18
CA PHE A 267 5.61 14.59 9.28
C PHE A 267 5.36 15.99 9.81
N PHE A 268 6.41 16.81 9.92
CA PHE A 268 6.26 18.21 10.30
C PHE A 268 5.34 18.96 9.33
N PHE A 269 5.54 18.80 8.02
CA PHE A 269 4.68 19.42 7.01
C PHE A 269 3.26 18.81 6.94
N LEU A 270 3.13 17.51 7.21
CA LEU A 270 1.80 16.87 7.34
C LEU A 270 1.02 17.50 8.49
N ALA A 271 1.65 17.61 9.67
CA ALA A 271 1.04 18.19 10.86
C ALA A 271 0.60 19.64 10.61
N LEU A 272 1.47 20.46 10.02
CA LEU A 272 1.16 21.85 9.70
C LEU A 272 -0.04 21.98 8.76
N GLY A 273 -0.11 21.20 7.68
CA GLY A 273 -1.24 21.39 6.77
C GLY A 273 -2.52 20.70 7.19
N PHE A 274 -2.50 19.66 8.04
CA PHE A 274 -3.74 19.20 8.69
C PHE A 274 -4.37 20.30 9.54
N GLU A 275 -3.55 20.98 10.35
CA GLU A 275 -4.05 22.04 11.24
C GLU A 275 -4.43 23.32 10.49
N TYR A 276 -3.58 23.79 9.57
CA TYR A 276 -3.70 25.14 9.02
C TYR A 276 -4.16 25.23 7.56
N LEU A 277 -4.02 24.17 6.77
CA LEU A 277 -4.25 24.22 5.31
C LEU A 277 -5.46 23.40 4.86
N CYS A 278 -5.79 22.31 5.54
CA CYS A 278 -6.96 21.49 5.24
C CYS A 278 -8.29 22.21 5.47
N PRO A 279 -8.50 22.93 6.60
CA PRO A 279 -9.75 23.65 6.83
C PRO A 279 -10.11 24.69 5.74
N PRO A 280 -9.21 25.62 5.35
CA PRO A 280 -9.53 26.58 4.28
C PRO A 280 -9.69 25.90 2.92
N PHE A 281 -8.92 24.84 2.63
CA PHE A 281 -9.07 24.09 1.38
C PHE A 281 -10.42 23.38 1.28
N ASN A 282 -10.88 22.73 2.37
CA ASN A 282 -12.20 22.10 2.40
C ASN A 282 -13.31 23.12 2.19
N HIS A 283 -13.19 24.32 2.77
CA HIS A 283 -14.12 25.42 2.51
C HIS A 283 -14.15 25.84 1.03
N MET A 284 -12.98 25.93 0.38
CA MET A 284 -12.88 26.26 -1.05
C MET A 284 -13.46 25.18 -1.98
N VAL A 285 -13.22 23.89 -1.68
CA VAL A 285 -13.74 22.76 -2.50
C VAL A 285 -15.26 22.69 -2.43
N ASN A 286 -15.85 22.98 -1.27
CA ASN A 286 -17.30 23.00 -1.09
C ASN A 286 -18.00 24.11 -1.91
N ASN A 287 -17.25 25.11 -2.39
CA ASN A 287 -17.76 26.19 -3.26
C ASN A 287 -17.74 25.85 -4.78
N ASN A 288 -17.79 24.56 -5.14
CA ASN A 288 -17.97 23.96 -6.48
C ASN A 288 -16.94 24.27 -7.59
N ILE A 289 -16.26 25.43 -7.62
CA ILE A 289 -15.33 25.79 -8.71
C ILE A 289 -14.03 24.95 -8.66
N TYR A 290 -13.50 24.69 -7.47
CA TYR A 290 -12.29 23.87 -7.29
C TYR A 290 -12.56 22.38 -7.48
N TYR A 291 -13.81 21.93 -7.32
CA TYR A 291 -14.22 20.54 -7.53
C TYR A 291 -13.91 20.07 -8.96
N TYR A 292 -14.21 20.90 -9.97
CA TYR A 292 -14.03 20.56 -11.38
C TYR A 292 -12.58 20.63 -11.86
N CYS A 293 -11.84 21.69 -11.51
CA CYS A 293 -10.42 21.82 -11.88
C CYS A 293 -9.57 20.71 -11.24
N PHE A 294 -9.93 20.31 -10.02
CA PHE A 294 -9.28 19.21 -9.31
C PHE A 294 -9.63 17.84 -9.87
N PHE A 295 -10.91 17.61 -10.19
CA PHE A 295 -11.34 16.41 -10.89
C PHE A 295 -10.59 16.24 -12.21
N LEU A 296 -10.41 17.33 -12.98
CA LEU A 296 -9.65 17.33 -14.23
C LEU A 296 -8.15 17.03 -14.06
N THR A 297 -7.48 17.61 -13.05
CA THR A 297 -6.05 17.35 -12.80
C THR A 297 -5.80 15.95 -12.22
N GLY A 298 -6.65 15.51 -11.31
CA GLY A 298 -6.63 14.15 -10.79
C GLY A 298 -6.92 13.10 -11.86
N TYR A 299 -7.93 13.34 -12.69
CA TYR A 299 -8.30 12.48 -13.83
C TYR A 299 -7.22 12.45 -14.92
N THR A 300 -6.60 13.58 -15.25
CA THR A 300 -5.49 13.61 -16.23
C THR A 300 -4.25 12.89 -15.72
N ILE A 301 -3.92 13.00 -14.42
CA ILE A 301 -2.85 12.20 -13.80
C ILE A 301 -3.23 10.71 -13.75
N LEU A 302 -4.50 10.39 -13.48
CA LEU A 302 -5.03 9.03 -13.46
C LEU A 302 -4.96 8.38 -14.86
N VAL A 303 -5.48 9.05 -15.87
CA VAL A 303 -5.53 8.58 -17.26
C VAL A 303 -4.14 8.54 -17.87
N SER A 304 -3.29 9.55 -17.67
CA SER A 304 -1.93 9.55 -18.22
C SER A 304 -1.10 8.40 -17.66
N ASN A 305 -1.12 8.15 -16.34
CA ASN A 305 -0.34 7.06 -15.77
C ASN A 305 -0.91 5.67 -16.09
N ILE A 306 -2.24 5.49 -16.13
CA ILE A 306 -2.86 4.22 -16.52
C ILE A 306 -2.64 3.94 -18.01
N TYR A 307 -2.87 4.93 -18.88
CA TYR A 307 -2.69 4.80 -20.32
C TYR A 307 -1.23 4.51 -20.68
N PHE A 308 -0.26 5.24 -20.11
CA PHE A 308 1.15 4.95 -20.36
C PHE A 308 1.55 3.56 -19.86
N HIS A 309 1.07 3.16 -18.68
CA HIS A 309 1.41 1.88 -18.09
C HIS A 309 0.79 0.70 -18.85
N LEU A 310 -0.48 0.81 -19.23
CA LEU A 310 -1.15 -0.19 -20.06
C LEU A 310 -0.54 -0.23 -21.46
N LYS A 311 -0.22 0.92 -22.08
CA LYS A 311 0.42 0.97 -23.40
C LYS A 311 1.82 0.32 -23.40
N SER A 312 2.65 0.61 -22.40
CA SER A 312 3.98 -0.02 -22.23
C SER A 312 3.94 -1.52 -21.95
N LEU A 313 2.77 -2.04 -21.54
CA LEU A 313 2.55 -3.46 -21.29
C LEU A 313 1.69 -4.11 -22.38
N LEU A 314 1.10 -3.37 -23.31
CA LEU A 314 0.26 -3.90 -24.40
C LEU A 314 1.01 -3.93 -25.75
N THR A 315 2.23 -3.39 -25.80
CA THR A 315 3.15 -3.46 -26.94
C THR A 315 4.32 -4.40 -26.66
#